data_AF-A0A690LHR2-F1
#
_entry.id   AF-A0A690LHR2-F1
#
_cell.length_a   1.000
_cell.length_b   1.000
_cell.length_c   1.000
_cell.angle_alpha   90.00
_cell.angle_beta   90.00
_cell.angle_gamma   90.00
#
_symmetry.space_group_name_H-M   'P 1'
#
loop_
_entity.id
_entity.type
_entity.pdbx_description
1 polymer ?
#
loop_
_entity_poly.entity_id
_entity_poly.type
_entity_poly.pdbx_seq_one_letter_code
_entity_poly.pdbx_strand_id
1 'polypeptide(L)'
;QCDKCKSTNTTKAGFKQLSNEKVQKYKCNQCKKFFTGMEKFHRLDDDTKERILKIYQRQKDQREVARILNISLATVQYHLKNLVFSYSKI
;
A
#
# COMPACT_ATOMS: atom_id res chain seq x y z
N GLN A 1 8.42 -3.85 9.55
CA GLN A 1 9.11 -4.88 10.36
C GLN A 1 10.43 -5.28 9.69
N CYS A 2 11.46 -5.66 10.44
CA CYS A 2 12.74 -6.12 9.88
C CYS A 2 12.58 -7.46 9.14
N ASP A 3 13.07 -7.52 7.90
CA ASP A 3 12.96 -8.70 7.02
C ASP A 3 13.76 -9.91 7.54
N LYS A 4 14.90 -9.69 8.20
CA LYS A 4 15.80 -10.71 8.74
C LYS A 4 15.36 -11.28 10.08
N CYS A 5 15.12 -10.41 11.08
CA CYS A 5 14.88 -10.85 12.46
C CYS A 5 13.45 -10.64 12.94
N LYS A 6 12.55 -10.16 12.07
CA LYS A 6 11.13 -9.92 12.39
C LYS A 6 10.89 -8.92 13.53
N SER A 7 11.91 -8.23 14.01
CA SER A 7 11.76 -7.15 15.00
C SER A 7 11.02 -5.95 14.42
N THR A 8 10.14 -5.34 15.22
CA THR A 8 9.51 -4.04 14.93
C THR A 8 10.36 -2.87 15.42
N ASN A 9 11.39 -3.11 16.22
CA ASN A 9 12.28 -2.09 16.76
C ASN A 9 13.27 -1.59 15.68
N THR A 10 12.90 -0.49 15.03
CA THR A 10 13.58 0.02 13.84
C THR A 10 13.62 1.55 13.82
N THR A 11 14.70 2.12 13.31
CA THR A 11 14.91 3.59 13.20
C THR A 11 15.12 4.01 11.75
N LYS A 12 14.73 5.24 11.40
CA LYS A 12 15.02 5.83 10.09
C LYS A 12 16.53 6.08 9.98
N ALA A 13 17.12 5.72 8.85
CA ALA A 13 18.56 5.77 8.62
C ALA A 13 18.90 6.45 7.28
N GLY A 14 18.29 7.61 7.01
CA GLY A 14 18.46 8.35 5.76
C GLY A 14 17.73 7.73 4.57
N PHE A 15 18.13 8.10 3.35
CA PHE A 15 17.50 7.67 2.11
C PHE A 15 18.47 6.87 1.23
N LYS A 16 17.95 5.90 0.50
CA LYS A 16 18.62 5.23 -0.61
C LYS A 16 18.19 5.93 -1.89
N GLN A 17 19.15 6.47 -2.64
CA GLN A 17 18.90 7.03 -3.97
C GLN A 17 18.73 5.86 -4.96
N LEU A 18 17.59 5.81 -5.64
CA LEU A 18 17.39 5.04 -6.87
C LEU A 18 17.41 6.01 -8.05
N SER A 19 17.50 5.47 -9.27
CA SER A 19 17.57 6.25 -10.50
C SER A 19 16.44 7.28 -10.64
N ASN A 20 15.25 6.95 -10.11
CA ASN A 20 14.03 7.72 -10.33
C ASN A 20 13.42 8.25 -9.02
N GLU A 21 13.90 7.83 -7.85
CA GLU A 21 13.29 8.17 -6.56
C GLU A 21 14.24 8.04 -5.36
N LYS A 22 13.85 8.63 -4.22
CA LYS A 22 14.53 8.47 -2.92
C LYS A 22 13.69 7.58 -2.02
N VAL A 23 14.20 6.39 -1.69
CA VAL A 23 13.50 5.43 -0.83
C VAL A 23 14.00 5.54 0.60
N GLN A 24 13.09 5.56 1.58
CA GLN A 24 13.49 5.60 3.00
C GLN A 24 14.27 4.33 3.38
N LYS A 25 15.47 4.50 3.93
CA LYS A 25 16.26 3.43 4.54
C LYS A 25 15.95 3.34 6.03
N TYR A 26 15.89 2.12 6.55
CA TYR A 26 15.69 1.83 7.96
C TYR A 26 16.84 0.98 8.49
N LYS A 27 17.11 1.10 9.80
CA LYS A 27 18.04 0.26 10.55
C LYS A 27 17.26 -0.52 11.60
N CYS A 28 17.43 -1.83 11.64
CA CYS A 28 16.92 -2.64 12.74
C CYS A 28 17.80 -2.44 13.99
N ASN A 29 17.20 -2.07 15.12
CA ASN A 29 17.96 -1.86 16.35
C ASN A 29 18.42 -3.17 17.00
N GLN A 30 17.78 -4.29 16.69
CA GLN A 30 18.11 -5.62 17.21
C GLN A 30 19.26 -6.27 16.41
N CYS A 31 19.07 -6.51 15.10
CA CYS A 31 20.09 -7.20 14.29
C CYS A 31 21.01 -6.27 13.48
N LYS A 32 20.86 -4.94 13.65
CA LYS A 32 21.65 -3.88 12.98
C LYS A 32 21.59 -3.87 11.45
N LYS A 33 20.82 -4.75 10.82
CA LYS A 33 20.61 -4.79 9.37
C LYS A 33 19.92 -3.52 8.87
N PHE A 34 20.39 -3.01 7.73
CA PHE A 34 19.71 -1.96 6.97
C PHE A 34 18.78 -2.57 5.92
N PHE A 35 17.62 -1.95 5.73
CA PHE A 35 16.65 -2.39 4.73
C PHE A 35 15.77 -1.22 4.26
N THR A 36 15.08 -1.42 3.14
CA THR A 36 14.13 -0.49 2.51
C THR A 36 12.77 -1.17 2.39
N GLY A 37 11.70 -0.41 2.13
CA GLY A 37 10.39 -1.01 1.84
C GLY A 37 9.53 -1.31 3.08
N MET A 38 9.64 -0.51 4.15
CA MET A 38 8.50 -0.45 5.08
C MET A 38 7.35 0.23 4.36
N GLU A 39 6.26 -0.51 4.18
CA GLU A 39 5.06 0.08 3.63
C GLU A 39 4.50 1.10 4.60
N LYS A 40 4.35 2.33 4.11
CA LYS A 40 3.85 3.46 4.91
C LYS A 40 2.34 3.36 5.15
N PHE A 41 1.66 2.47 4.44
CA PHE A 41 0.22 2.28 4.49
C PHE A 41 -0.05 0.82 4.81
N HIS A 42 -0.99 0.55 5.72
CA HIS A 42 -1.57 -0.78 5.81
C HIS A 42 -2.08 -1.14 4.42
N ARG A 43 -1.52 -2.18 3.81
CA ARG A 43 -2.12 -2.75 2.60
C ARG A 43 -3.55 -3.09 2.96
N LEU A 44 -4.50 -2.59 2.18
CA LEU A 44 -5.79 -3.25 2.08
C LEU A 44 -5.50 -4.72 1.74
N ASP A 45 -6.20 -5.63 2.41
CA ASP A 45 -6.18 -7.03 2.01
C ASP A 45 -6.68 -7.17 0.56
N ASP A 46 -6.31 -8.28 -0.07
CA ASP A 46 -6.64 -8.49 -1.48
C ASP A 46 -8.14 -8.71 -1.68
N ASP A 47 -8.85 -9.27 -0.69
CA ASP A 47 -10.31 -9.44 -0.71
C ASP A 47 -11.05 -8.10 -0.78
N THR A 48 -10.66 -7.12 0.04
CA THR A 48 -11.27 -5.79 0.07
C THR A 48 -11.03 -5.07 -1.25
N LYS A 49 -9.85 -5.24 -1.87
CA LYS A 49 -9.59 -4.68 -3.22
C LYS A 49 -10.53 -5.27 -4.27
N GLU A 50 -10.76 -6.59 -4.24
CA GLU A 50 -11.72 -7.22 -5.14
C GLU A 50 -13.15 -6.75 -4.90
N ARG A 51 -13.54 -6.59 -3.63
CA ARG A 51 -14.89 -6.12 -3.27
C ARG A 51 -15.12 -4.67 -3.73
N ILE A 52 -14.10 -3.80 -3.66
CA ILE A 52 -14.14 -2.45 -4.24
C ILE A 52 -14.51 -2.53 -5.73
N LEU A 53 -13.83 -3.39 -6.51
CA LEU A 53 -14.09 -3.54 -7.94
C LEU A 53 -15.49 -4.10 -8.23
N LYS A 54 -15.88 -5.18 -7.55
CA LYS A 54 -17.15 -5.86 -7.75
C LYS A 54 -18.35 -4.94 -7.50
N ILE A 55 -18.33 -4.18 -6.39
CA ILE A 55 -19.41 -3.24 -6.05
C ILE A 55 -19.42 -2.06 -7.04
N TYR A 56 -18.24 -1.51 -7.38
CA TYR A 56 -18.15 -0.39 -8.32
C TYR A 56 -18.65 -0.76 -9.72
N GLN A 57 -18.36 -1.97 -10.22
CA GLN A 57 -18.85 -2.43 -11.52
C GLN A 57 -20.39 -2.48 -11.58
N ARG A 58 -21.05 -2.82 -10.45
CA ARG A 58 -22.50 -2.95 -10.38
C ARG A 58 -23.22 -1.61 -10.24
N GLN A 59 -22.73 -0.72 -9.37
CA GLN A 59 -23.44 0.52 -9.02
C GLN A 59 -22.82 1.80 -9.59
N LYS A 60 -21.57 1.74 -10.08
CA LYS A 60 -20.81 2.89 -10.62
C LYS A 60 -20.67 4.10 -9.67
N ASP A 61 -21.04 3.97 -8.39
CA ASP A 61 -20.91 5.02 -7.37
C ASP A 61 -19.77 4.70 -6.39
N GLN A 62 -18.73 5.53 -6.41
CA GLN A 62 -17.56 5.40 -5.53
C GLN A 62 -17.87 5.73 -4.07
N ARG A 63 -18.81 6.65 -3.82
CA ARG A 63 -19.20 7.05 -2.45
C ARG A 63 -19.97 5.92 -1.78
N GLU A 64 -20.80 5.22 -2.54
CA GLU A 64 -21.54 4.07 -2.03
C GLU A 64 -20.61 2.90 -1.72
N VAL A 65 -19.62 2.62 -2.58
CA VAL A 65 -18.57 1.62 -2.29
C VAL A 65 -17.84 1.94 -0.97
N ALA A 66 -17.50 3.21 -0.73
CA ALA A 66 -16.84 3.65 0.50
C ALA A 66 -17.72 3.40 1.74
N ARG A 67 -19.03 3.66 1.66
CA ARG A 67 -19.98 3.39 2.73
C ARG A 67 -20.14 1.91 3.01
N ILE A 68 -20.34 1.09 1.98
CA ILE A 68 -20.56 -0.36 2.10
C ILE A 68 -19.35 -1.06 2.72
N LEU A 69 -18.14 -0.66 2.31
CA LEU A 69 -16.91 -1.28 2.78
C LEU A 69 -16.31 -0.61 4.03
N ASN A 70 -16.93 0.46 4.53
CA ASN A 70 -16.45 1.25 5.66
C ASN A 70 -14.97 1.67 5.51
N ILE A 71 -14.62 2.20 4.34
CA ILE A 71 -13.27 2.71 4.01
C ILE A 71 -13.36 4.12 3.47
N SER A 72 -12.24 4.86 3.52
CA SER A 72 -12.21 6.23 3.03
C SER A 72 -12.46 6.29 1.51
N LEU A 73 -13.16 7.33 1.03
CA LEU A 73 -13.35 7.57 -0.40
C LEU A 73 -12.01 7.68 -1.15
N ALA A 74 -11.01 8.30 -0.51
CA ALA A 74 -9.66 8.41 -1.09
C ALA A 74 -9.02 7.04 -1.32
N THR A 75 -9.24 6.08 -0.42
CA THR A 75 -8.79 4.69 -0.58
C THR A 75 -9.45 4.02 -1.78
N VAL A 76 -10.78 4.17 -1.91
CA VAL A 76 -11.53 3.65 -3.07
C VAL A 76 -10.99 4.24 -4.37
N GLN A 77 -10.82 5.56 -4.44
CA GLN A 77 -10.31 6.26 -5.62
C GLN A 77 -8.89 5.83 -5.99
N TYR A 78 -8.01 5.72 -5.01
CA TYR A 78 -6.64 5.24 -5.21
C TYR A 78 -6.63 3.84 -5.83
N HIS A 79 -7.42 2.91 -5.26
CA HIS A 79 -7.47 1.54 -5.76
C HIS A 79 -8.13 1.44 -7.14
N LEU A 80 -9.26 2.12 -7.38
CA LEU A 80 -9.87 2.13 -8.70
C LEU A 80 -8.92 2.70 -9.77
N LYS A 81 -8.20 3.79 -9.48
CA LYS A 81 -7.23 4.39 -10.41
C LYS A 81 -6.09 3.43 -10.76
N ASN A 82 -5.53 2.75 -9.75
CA ASN A 82 -4.40 1.84 -9.95
C ASN A 82 -4.81 0.50 -10.57
N LEU A 83 -6.03 0.02 -10.30
CA LEU A 83 -6.57 -1.21 -10.87
C LEU A 83 -6.97 -1.02 -12.33
N VAL A 84 -7.59 0.11 -12.69
CA VAL A 84 -7.92 0.44 -14.09
C VAL A 84 -6.66 0.53 -14.96
N PHE A 85 -5.56 1.08 -14.43
CA PHE A 85 -4.28 1.15 -15.14
C PHE A 85 -3.65 -0.23 -15.44
N SER A 86 -4.02 -1.28 -14.70
CA SER A 86 -3.53 -2.64 -14.97
C SER A 86 -4.36 -3.38 -16.02
N TYR A 87 -5.65 -3.06 -16.18
CA TYR A 87 -6.54 -3.69 -17.17
C TYR A 87 -6.52 -3.00 -18.54
N SER A 88 -6.05 -1.75 -18.67
CA SER A 88 -5.85 -1.08 -19.97
C SER A 88 -4.56 -1.48 -20.70
N LYS A 89 -3.79 -2.44 -20.17
CA LYS A 89 -2.56 -2.98 -20.76
C LYS A 89 -2.70 -4.41 -21.30
N ILE A 90 -3.91 -4.95 -21.34
CA ILE A 90 -4.24 -6.23 -21.97
C ILE A 90 -5.04 -5.94 -23.24
#